data_AF-A0A1M6M9E8-F1
#
_entry.id   AF-A0A1M6M9E8-F1
#
_cell.length_a   1.000
_cell.length_b   1.000
_cell.length_c   1.000
_cell.angle_alpha   90.00
_cell.angle_beta   90.00
_cell.angle_gamma   90.00
#
_symmetry.space_group_name_H-M   'P 1'
#
loop_
_entity.id
_entity.type
_entity.pdbx_description
1 polymer ?
#
loop_
_entity_poly.entity_id
_entity_poly.type
_entity_poly.pdbx_seq_one_letter_code
_entity_poly.pdbx_strand_id
1 'polypeptide(L)'
;MIFYRPTDGDVEDKPIIIRPRTAFLMTKLGDPISDELKQMRDSVTRIMNEFSYNGVDANSMTTGKDFLLKIWNIAMGVPVGIAIIDETISPQTMANIFYEMGWMQAHGKDTIVIKSKNVTIPSDFIRTEYIEFNESFDTRFKAYFENLEEQAEYYAFIGEQLDNNPLLAIDYYRRAFLITGSELYKEKTLEILDKEDFSKRTRRSVESLHSGFATGVQMVKR
;
A
#
# COMPACT_ATOMS: atom_id res chain seq x y z
N MET A 1 -12.37 6.81 -0.73
CA MET A 1 -11.51 7.44 -1.75
C MET A 1 -11.85 7.10 -3.21
N ILE A 2 -12.24 8.12 -3.99
CA ILE A 2 -12.22 8.05 -5.47
C ILE A 2 -10.76 8.08 -5.92
N PHE A 3 -10.41 7.20 -6.85
CA PHE A 3 -9.07 7.13 -7.43
C PHE A 3 -9.05 7.86 -8.77
N TYR A 4 -7.98 8.59 -9.04
CA TYR A 4 -7.75 9.27 -10.30
C TYR A 4 -6.49 8.72 -10.96
N ARG A 5 -6.57 8.44 -12.26
CA ARG A 5 -5.47 7.89 -13.03
C ARG A 5 -4.38 8.95 -13.22
N PRO A 6 -3.10 8.64 -12.97
CA PRO A 6 -2.03 9.63 -13.05
C PRO A 6 -1.70 10.06 -14.49
N THR A 7 -2.14 9.32 -15.50
CA THR A 7 -1.81 9.58 -16.91
C THR A 7 -2.71 10.62 -17.57
N ASP A 8 -4.00 10.65 -17.21
CA ASP A 8 -5.02 11.48 -17.86
C ASP A 8 -5.91 12.25 -16.87
N GLY A 9 -5.81 11.97 -15.56
CA GLY A 9 -6.60 12.62 -14.53
C GLY A 9 -8.06 12.18 -14.49
N ASP A 10 -8.45 11.16 -15.27
CA ASP A 10 -9.80 10.62 -15.23
C ASP A 10 -10.00 9.77 -13.97
N VAL A 11 -11.26 9.67 -13.54
CA VAL A 11 -11.66 8.76 -12.46
C VAL A 11 -11.38 7.32 -12.91
N GLU A 12 -10.73 6.54 -12.03
CA GLU A 12 -10.55 5.12 -12.24
C GLU A 12 -11.91 4.41 -12.10
N ASP A 13 -12.38 3.87 -13.22
CA ASP A 13 -13.67 3.19 -13.31
C ASP A 13 -13.57 1.68 -13.10
N LYS A 14 -12.34 1.16 -12.95
CA LYS A 14 -12.07 -0.26 -12.69
C LYS A 14 -11.75 -0.50 -11.22
N PRO A 15 -12.17 -1.65 -10.67
CA PRO A 15 -11.75 -2.04 -9.32
C PRO A 15 -10.23 -2.20 -9.24
N ILE A 16 -9.63 -1.57 -8.23
CA ILE A 16 -8.24 -1.83 -7.84
C ILE A 16 -8.17 -3.22 -7.21
N ILE A 17 -7.20 -4.02 -7.64
CA ILE A 17 -6.92 -5.31 -7.02
C ILE A 17 -6.31 -5.06 -5.64
N ILE A 18 -7.08 -5.36 -4.60
CA ILE A 18 -6.66 -5.24 -3.20
C ILE A 18 -5.74 -6.42 -2.84
N ARG A 19 -4.63 -6.12 -2.17
CA ARG A 19 -3.57 -7.05 -1.77
C ARG A 19 -3.31 -6.89 -0.27
N PRO A 20 -4.08 -7.57 0.59
CA PRO A 20 -3.83 -7.53 2.02
C PRO A 20 -2.45 -8.11 2.34
N ARG A 21 -1.86 -7.72 3.47
CA ARG A 21 -0.57 -8.27 3.94
C ARG A 21 0.51 -8.24 2.84
N THR A 22 0.57 -7.13 2.11
CA THR A 22 1.48 -6.95 0.98
C THR A 22 2.10 -5.57 1.05
N ALA A 23 3.39 -5.44 0.82
CA ALA A 23 4.07 -4.15 0.71
C ALA A 23 4.56 -3.92 -0.71
N PHE A 24 4.43 -2.69 -1.20
CA PHE A 24 5.03 -2.28 -2.46
C PHE A 24 6.49 -1.88 -2.23
N LEU A 25 7.42 -2.67 -2.75
CA LEU A 25 8.86 -2.48 -2.64
C LEU A 25 9.36 -1.59 -3.78
N MET A 26 9.85 -0.41 -3.41
CA MET A 26 10.37 0.60 -4.33
C MET A 26 11.90 0.63 -4.20
N THR A 27 12.60 0.13 -5.21
CA THR A 27 14.06 0.02 -5.22
C THR A 27 14.59 0.04 -6.65
N LYS A 28 15.91 0.13 -6.83
CA LYS A 28 16.54 -0.15 -8.12
C LYS A 28 16.21 -1.59 -8.56
N LEU A 29 15.65 -1.70 -9.76
CA LEU A 29 15.33 -2.97 -10.42
C LEU A 29 16.34 -3.26 -11.52
N GLY A 30 16.59 -4.54 -11.77
CA GLY A 30 17.53 -5.02 -12.79
C GLY A 30 19.00 -4.95 -12.36
N ASP A 31 19.86 -5.61 -13.13
CA ASP A 31 21.29 -5.67 -12.87
C ASP A 31 22.04 -4.49 -13.49
N PRO A 32 23.15 -4.04 -12.87
CA PRO A 32 23.72 -4.53 -11.61
C PRO A 32 23.11 -3.83 -10.37
N ILE A 33 22.87 -4.60 -9.30
CA ILE A 33 22.61 -4.09 -7.94
C ILE A 33 23.85 -4.28 -7.06
N SER A 34 24.07 -3.39 -6.10
CA SER A 34 25.16 -3.52 -5.13
C SER A 34 24.90 -4.66 -4.14
N ASP A 35 25.97 -5.18 -3.54
CA ASP A 35 25.86 -6.19 -2.48
C ASP A 35 25.14 -5.64 -1.25
N GLU A 36 25.35 -4.37 -0.91
CA GLU A 36 24.65 -3.71 0.19
C GLU A 36 23.14 -3.63 -0.07
N LEU A 37 22.72 -3.19 -1.26
CA LEU A 37 21.31 -3.14 -1.63
C LEU A 37 20.67 -4.53 -1.62
N LYS A 38 21.42 -5.56 -2.03
CA LYS A 38 20.96 -6.95 -1.96
C LYS A 38 20.74 -7.38 -0.51
N GLN A 39 21.69 -7.12 0.39
CA GLN A 39 21.56 -7.43 1.82
C GLN A 39 20.40 -6.68 2.48
N MET A 40 20.20 -5.41 2.13
CA MET A 40 19.06 -4.62 2.58
C MET A 40 17.74 -5.27 2.14
N ARG A 41 17.61 -5.62 0.85
CA ARG A 41 16.41 -6.29 0.31
C ARG A 41 16.14 -7.61 1.00
N ASP A 42 17.15 -8.45 1.16
CA ASP A 42 17.02 -9.76 1.82
C ASP A 42 16.56 -9.61 3.27
N SER A 43 17.11 -8.62 4.00
CA SER A 43 16.72 -8.34 5.39
C SER A 43 15.30 -7.80 5.49
N VAL A 44 14.90 -6.91 4.58
CA VAL A 44 13.53 -6.40 4.48
C VAL A 44 12.55 -7.52 4.23
N THR A 45 12.79 -8.35 3.21
CA THR A 45 11.93 -9.47 2.86
C THR A 45 11.84 -10.49 4.00
N ARG A 46 12.95 -10.80 4.67
CA ARG A 46 12.95 -11.70 5.83
C ARG A 46 12.02 -11.19 6.92
N ILE A 47 12.18 -9.93 7.36
CA ILE A 47 11.37 -9.37 8.44
C ILE A 47 9.90 -9.26 8.03
N MET A 48 9.60 -8.85 6.80
CA MET A 48 8.23 -8.85 6.28
C MET A 48 7.57 -10.22 6.40
N ASN A 49 8.29 -11.29 6.04
CA ASN A 49 7.78 -12.65 6.15
C ASN A 49 7.48 -13.06 7.60
N GLU A 50 8.24 -12.56 8.59
CA GLU A 50 7.96 -12.78 10.02
C GLU A 50 6.58 -12.22 10.43
N PHE A 51 6.13 -11.14 9.77
CA PHE A 51 4.80 -10.51 9.97
C PHE A 51 3.77 -10.95 8.92
N SER A 52 4.04 -12.04 8.20
CA SER A 52 3.17 -12.57 7.13
C SER A 52 2.90 -11.58 5.98
N TYR A 53 3.82 -10.64 5.74
CA TYR A 53 3.76 -9.72 4.62
C TYR A 53 4.52 -10.24 3.39
N ASN A 54 3.92 -10.10 2.21
CA ASN A 54 4.57 -10.35 0.93
C ASN A 54 5.12 -9.06 0.32
N GLY A 55 6.23 -9.14 -0.42
CA GLY A 55 6.74 -8.04 -1.22
C GLY A 55 6.27 -8.11 -2.67
N VAL A 56 5.83 -6.99 -3.23
CA VAL A 56 5.59 -6.83 -4.67
C VAL A 56 6.36 -5.61 -5.17
N ASP A 57 6.86 -5.69 -6.39
CA ASP A 57 7.59 -4.60 -7.05
C ASP A 57 7.00 -4.34 -8.45
N ALA A 58 7.59 -3.38 -9.17
CA ALA A 58 7.13 -3.07 -10.53
C ALA A 58 7.34 -4.25 -11.52
N ASN A 59 8.21 -5.22 -11.23
CA ASN A 59 8.44 -6.40 -12.08
C ASN A 59 7.49 -7.56 -11.79
N SER A 60 6.76 -7.50 -10.66
CA SER A 60 5.87 -8.57 -10.21
C SER A 60 4.65 -8.79 -11.11
N MET A 61 4.39 -7.89 -12.07
CA MET A 61 3.33 -8.04 -13.05
C MET A 61 3.79 -7.63 -14.46
N THR A 62 3.57 -8.49 -15.45
CA THR A 62 3.71 -8.17 -16.87
C THR A 62 2.33 -7.89 -17.46
N THR A 63 2.00 -6.64 -17.74
CA THR A 63 0.63 -6.25 -18.12
C THR A 63 0.46 -5.79 -19.57
N GLY A 64 1.52 -5.74 -20.39
CA GLY A 64 1.45 -5.25 -21.79
C GLY A 64 0.92 -3.80 -21.93
N LYS A 65 0.73 -3.11 -20.81
CA LYS A 65 0.15 -1.77 -20.66
C LYS A 65 1.21 -0.79 -20.17
N ASP A 66 0.83 0.47 -20.07
CA ASP A 66 1.63 1.55 -19.49
C ASP A 66 2.21 1.15 -18.12
N PHE A 67 3.54 1.29 -17.99
CA PHE A 67 4.30 0.96 -16.79
C PHE A 67 3.87 1.81 -15.59
N LEU A 68 3.48 3.07 -15.83
CA LEU A 68 3.02 4.00 -14.80
C LEU A 68 1.69 3.56 -14.19
N LEU A 69 0.71 3.22 -15.04
CA LEU A 69 -0.60 2.72 -14.59
C LEU A 69 -0.46 1.40 -13.82
N LYS A 70 0.50 0.55 -14.21
CA LYS A 70 0.77 -0.69 -13.48
C LYS A 70 1.26 -0.40 -12.06
N ILE A 71 2.29 0.43 -11.90
CA ILE A 71 2.83 0.80 -10.60
C ILE A 71 1.76 1.44 -9.73
N TRP A 72 1.00 2.38 -10.30
CA TRP A 72 -0.10 3.04 -9.60
C TRP A 72 -1.15 2.03 -9.11
N ASN A 73 -1.55 1.05 -9.93
CA ASN A 73 -2.48 -0.01 -9.52
C ASN A 73 -1.94 -0.90 -8.39
N ILE A 74 -0.63 -1.16 -8.36
CA ILE A 74 0.01 -1.90 -7.26
C ILE A 74 -0.01 -1.05 -5.99
N ALA A 75 0.49 0.19 -6.08
CA ALA A 75 0.55 1.14 -4.97
C ALA A 75 -0.84 1.35 -4.35
N MET A 76 -1.88 1.52 -5.16
CA MET A 76 -3.26 1.69 -4.69
C MET A 76 -3.83 0.42 -4.03
N GLY A 77 -3.34 -0.76 -4.39
CA GLY A 77 -3.82 -2.05 -3.90
C GLY A 77 -3.20 -2.53 -2.60
N VAL A 78 -2.10 -1.95 -2.12
CA VAL A 78 -1.39 -2.39 -0.90
C VAL A 78 -1.61 -1.44 0.29
N PRO A 79 -1.46 -1.88 1.55
CA PRO A 79 -1.42 -0.99 2.72
C PRO A 79 -0.14 -0.14 2.82
N VAL A 80 1.01 -0.70 2.44
CA VAL A 80 2.33 -0.15 2.80
C VAL A 80 3.25 0.00 1.59
N GLY A 81 3.97 1.11 1.52
CA GLY A 81 5.07 1.34 0.58
C GLY A 81 6.43 1.36 1.29
N ILE A 82 7.41 0.62 0.77
CA ILE A 82 8.75 0.54 1.36
C ILE A 82 9.78 0.91 0.31
N ALA A 83 10.42 2.06 0.49
CA ALA A 83 11.54 2.46 -0.34
C ALA A 83 12.84 1.87 0.22
N ILE A 84 13.66 1.24 -0.62
CA ILE A 84 14.97 0.69 -0.25
C ILE A 84 16.02 1.39 -1.11
N ILE A 85 16.88 2.18 -0.49
CA ILE A 85 17.78 3.10 -1.18
C ILE A 85 19.21 2.95 -0.66
N ASP A 86 20.15 2.74 -1.58
CA ASP A 86 21.58 2.84 -1.32
C ASP A 86 22.20 3.96 -2.16
N GLU A 87 23.49 4.21 -1.96
CA GLU A 87 24.24 5.24 -2.68
C GLU A 87 24.46 4.92 -4.17
N THR A 88 24.16 3.70 -4.61
CA THR A 88 24.28 3.30 -6.02
C THR A 88 23.02 3.57 -6.85
N ILE A 89 21.93 3.99 -6.19
CA ILE A 89 20.70 4.43 -6.87
C ILE A 89 20.96 5.76 -7.59
N SER A 90 20.61 5.80 -8.89
CA SER A 90 20.74 7.02 -9.68
C SER A 90 19.70 8.07 -9.24
N PRO A 91 19.97 9.37 -9.44
CA PRO A 91 19.00 10.42 -9.15
C PRO A 91 17.65 10.23 -9.86
N GLN A 92 17.66 9.68 -11.09
CA GLN A 92 16.43 9.39 -11.83
C GLN A 92 15.61 8.28 -11.16
N THR A 93 16.24 7.19 -10.75
CA THR A 93 15.54 6.10 -10.03
C THR A 93 15.04 6.59 -8.68
N MET A 94 15.84 7.39 -7.96
CA MET A 94 15.45 7.99 -6.70
C MET A 94 14.24 8.92 -6.85
N ALA A 95 14.18 9.72 -7.93
CA ALA A 95 13.03 10.57 -8.23
C ALA A 95 11.75 9.76 -8.46
N ASN A 96 11.82 8.63 -9.18
CA ASN A 96 10.67 7.74 -9.38
C ASN A 96 10.19 7.14 -8.05
N ILE A 97 11.11 6.67 -7.21
CA ILE A 97 10.77 6.13 -5.88
C ILE A 97 10.01 7.17 -5.05
N PHE A 98 10.52 8.39 -4.95
CA PHE A 98 9.86 9.42 -4.15
C PHE A 98 8.56 9.92 -4.76
N TYR A 99 8.42 9.88 -6.09
CA TYR A 99 7.16 10.15 -6.77
C TYR A 99 6.08 9.11 -6.39
N GLU A 100 6.45 7.83 -6.41
CA GLU A 100 5.58 6.72 -6.02
C GLU A 100 5.20 6.80 -4.53
N MET A 101 6.15 7.12 -3.65
CA MET A 101 5.89 7.37 -2.23
C MET A 101 4.91 8.51 -2.01
N GLY A 102 5.07 9.64 -2.72
CA GLY A 102 4.19 10.79 -2.62
C GLY A 102 2.73 10.44 -2.94
N TRP A 103 2.51 9.58 -3.94
CA TRP A 103 1.16 9.07 -4.23
C TRP A 103 0.59 8.24 -3.09
N MET A 104 1.39 7.32 -2.55
CA MET A 104 0.94 6.47 -1.45
C MET A 104 0.55 7.30 -0.22
N GLN A 105 1.38 8.27 0.14
CA GLN A 105 1.12 9.21 1.24
C GLN A 105 -0.13 10.06 0.99
N ALA A 106 -0.31 10.61 -0.22
CA ALA A 106 -1.49 11.39 -0.60
C ALA A 106 -2.79 10.57 -0.51
N HIS A 107 -2.67 9.25 -0.65
CA HIS A 107 -3.77 8.30 -0.51
C HIS A 107 -3.88 7.70 0.91
N GLY A 108 -3.18 8.27 1.89
CA GLY A 108 -3.26 7.89 3.29
C GLY A 108 -2.74 6.48 3.58
N LYS A 109 -1.78 6.01 2.78
CA LYS A 109 -1.08 4.74 2.98
C LYS A 109 0.19 4.96 3.77
N ASP A 110 0.57 3.95 4.53
CA ASP A 110 1.80 3.96 5.30
C ASP A 110 3.00 3.81 4.36
N THR A 111 4.03 4.61 4.60
CA THR A 111 5.26 4.58 3.81
C THR A 111 6.47 4.70 4.70
N ILE A 112 7.52 3.95 4.39
CA ILE A 112 8.80 4.05 5.12
C ILE A 112 9.98 4.01 4.13
N VAL A 113 11.04 4.73 4.48
CA VAL A 113 12.31 4.70 3.73
C VAL A 113 13.34 3.89 4.50
N ILE A 114 13.95 2.92 3.84
CA ILE A 114 15.07 2.14 4.34
C ILE A 114 16.29 2.55 3.53
N LYS A 115 17.30 3.11 4.20
CA LYS A 115 18.45 3.71 3.52
C LYS A 115 19.79 3.14 3.98
N SER A 116 20.79 3.11 3.10
CA SER A 116 22.18 2.96 3.52
C SER A 116 22.64 4.18 4.32
N LYS A 117 23.74 4.03 5.07
CA LYS A 117 24.25 5.08 5.96
C LYS A 117 24.54 6.40 5.24
N ASN A 118 25.08 6.34 4.03
CA ASN A 118 25.59 7.52 3.32
C ASN A 118 24.55 8.20 2.41
N VAL A 119 23.36 7.62 2.26
CA VAL A 119 22.28 8.22 1.46
C VAL A 119 21.68 9.41 2.20
N THR A 120 21.51 10.51 1.45
CA THR A 120 20.77 11.69 1.90
C THR A 120 19.34 11.64 1.36
N ILE A 121 18.37 11.84 2.24
CA ILE A 121 16.94 11.86 1.90
C ILE A 121 16.53 13.32 1.61
N PRO A 122 15.67 13.58 0.59
CA PRO A 122 15.18 14.93 0.34
C PRO A 122 14.48 15.53 1.57
N SER A 123 14.60 16.83 1.77
CA SER A 123 14.16 17.50 3.00
C SER A 123 12.67 17.31 3.32
N ASP A 124 11.83 17.27 2.29
CA ASP A 124 10.38 17.05 2.45
C ASP A 124 10.06 15.66 3.00
N PHE A 125 10.94 14.68 2.72
CA PHE A 125 10.86 13.31 3.22
C PHE A 125 11.65 13.11 4.52
N ILE A 126 12.37 14.12 5.04
CA ILE A 126 12.95 14.05 6.41
C ILE A 126 11.84 13.97 7.47
N ARG A 127 10.64 14.47 7.15
CA ARG A 127 9.44 14.27 7.97
C ARG A 127 8.86 12.86 7.87
N THR A 128 9.17 12.13 6.80
CA THR A 128 8.80 10.72 6.68
C THR A 128 9.81 9.92 7.50
N GLU A 129 9.33 9.02 8.35
CA GLU A 129 10.22 8.16 9.12
C GLU A 129 11.11 7.34 8.17
N TYR A 130 12.41 7.36 8.43
CA TYR A 130 13.38 6.50 7.76
C TYR A 130 14.11 5.62 8.76
N ILE A 131 14.44 4.41 8.33
CA ILE A 131 15.27 3.48 9.06
C ILE A 131 16.58 3.34 8.30
N GLU A 132 17.66 3.79 8.92
CA GLU A 132 19.00 3.50 8.41
C GLU A 132 19.33 2.02 8.60
N PHE A 133 19.88 1.39 7.56
CA PHE A 133 20.34 0.01 7.59
C PHE A 133 21.66 -0.08 8.36
N ASN A 134 21.59 -0.49 9.62
CA ASN A 134 22.71 -0.64 10.55
C ASN A 134 22.39 -1.74 11.60
N GLU A 135 23.19 -1.86 12.65
CA GLU A 135 23.04 -2.90 13.69
C GLU A 135 21.68 -2.90 14.40
N SER A 136 20.97 -1.77 14.41
CA SER A 136 19.64 -1.63 15.02
C SER A 136 18.48 -1.77 14.01
N PHE A 137 18.78 -2.08 12.75
CA PHE A 137 17.79 -2.15 11.67
C PHE A 137 16.65 -3.12 11.99
N ASP A 138 16.99 -4.36 12.35
CA ASP A 138 16.01 -5.41 12.63
C ASP A 138 15.00 -4.96 13.69
N THR A 139 15.47 -4.47 14.84
CA THR A 139 14.61 -4.02 15.93
C THR A 139 13.67 -2.90 15.50
N ARG A 140 14.19 -1.88 14.79
CA ARG A 140 13.39 -0.73 14.35
C ARG A 140 12.36 -1.11 13.29
N PHE A 141 12.75 -1.98 12.36
CA PHE A 141 11.86 -2.38 11.28
C PHE A 141 10.77 -3.37 11.75
N LYS A 142 11.07 -4.20 12.76
CA LYS A 142 10.05 -5.00 13.46
C LYS A 142 9.06 -4.12 14.20
N ALA A 143 9.55 -3.14 14.96
CA ALA A 143 8.69 -2.18 15.67
C ALA A 143 7.75 -1.41 14.71
N TYR A 144 8.21 -1.11 13.49
CA TYR A 144 7.34 -0.53 12.46
C TYR A 144 6.15 -1.42 12.11
N PHE A 145 6.34 -2.73 11.94
CA PHE A 145 5.23 -3.66 11.69
C PHE A 145 4.32 -3.86 12.90
N GLU A 146 4.88 -3.87 14.11
CA GLU A 146 4.08 -3.90 15.35
C GLU A 146 3.15 -2.67 15.42
N ASN A 147 3.67 -1.48 15.13
CA ASN A 147 2.87 -0.26 15.05
C ASN A 147 1.79 -0.31 13.95
N LEU A 148 2.07 -0.98 12.82
CA LEU A 148 1.05 -1.15 11.77
C LEU A 148 -0.15 -1.98 12.25
N GLU A 149 0.07 -3.01 13.06
CA GLU A 149 -1.05 -3.77 13.66
C GLU A 149 -1.89 -2.88 14.58
N GLU A 150 -1.26 -2.10 15.46
CA GLU A 150 -1.96 -1.13 16.32
C GLU A 150 -2.77 -0.11 15.49
N GLN A 151 -2.20 0.35 14.38
CA GLN A 151 -2.88 1.24 13.45
C GLN A 151 -4.11 0.59 12.80
N ALA A 152 -4.06 -0.71 12.52
CA ALA A 152 -5.22 -1.43 12.02
C ALA A 152 -6.34 -1.57 13.06
N GLU A 153 -5.99 -1.76 14.34
CA GLU A 153 -6.95 -1.75 15.44
C GLU A 153 -7.61 -0.37 15.57
N TYR A 154 -6.83 0.71 15.48
CA TYR A 154 -7.37 2.06 15.43
C TYR A 154 -8.34 2.27 14.26
N TYR A 155 -7.97 1.84 13.05
CA TYR A 155 -8.89 1.93 11.90
C TYR A 155 -10.17 1.13 12.12
N ALA A 156 -10.09 -0.08 12.67
CA ALA A 156 -11.26 -0.87 13.00
C ALA A 156 -12.17 -0.16 14.01
N PHE A 157 -11.60 0.39 15.08
CA PHE A 157 -12.32 1.13 16.09
C PHE A 157 -13.04 2.35 15.49
N ILE A 158 -12.35 3.16 14.69
CA ILE A 158 -12.98 4.32 14.03
C ILE A 158 -14.08 3.87 13.07
N GLY A 159 -13.87 2.78 12.31
CA GLY A 159 -14.89 2.21 11.44
C GLY A 159 -16.19 1.85 12.17
N GLU A 160 -16.10 1.34 13.41
CA GLU A 160 -17.25 1.02 14.26
C GLU A 160 -17.99 2.26 14.76
N GLN A 161 -17.27 3.36 15.04
CA GLN A 161 -17.89 4.59 15.54
C GLN A 161 -18.59 5.41 14.45
N LEU A 162 -18.48 5.00 13.18
CA LEU A 162 -18.97 5.76 12.01
C LEU A 162 -20.34 5.27 11.50
N ASP A 163 -21.27 4.96 12.40
CA ASP A 163 -22.62 4.49 12.08
C ASP A 163 -23.38 5.43 11.10
N ASN A 164 -23.16 6.74 11.21
CA ASN A 164 -23.83 7.74 10.36
C ASN A 164 -23.08 8.07 9.06
N ASN A 165 -21.93 7.44 8.79
CA ASN A 165 -21.15 7.65 7.57
C ASN A 165 -20.64 6.32 7.01
N PRO A 166 -21.52 5.52 6.38
CA PRO A 166 -21.19 4.18 5.92
C PRO A 166 -20.04 4.15 4.92
N LEU A 167 -19.92 5.16 4.05
CA LEU A 167 -18.81 5.26 3.09
C LEU A 167 -17.45 5.40 3.79
N LEU A 168 -17.38 6.21 4.84
CA LEU A 168 -16.14 6.41 5.58
C LEU A 168 -15.82 5.19 6.45
N ALA A 169 -16.83 4.57 7.07
CA ALA A 169 -16.67 3.31 7.81
C ALA A 169 -16.07 2.21 6.92
N ILE A 170 -16.58 2.04 5.69
CA ILE A 170 -16.05 1.08 4.71
C ILE A 170 -14.59 1.40 4.34
N ASP A 171 -14.22 2.68 4.20
CA ASP A 171 -12.81 3.04 3.93
C ASP A 171 -11.88 2.62 5.07
N TYR A 172 -12.29 2.83 6.33
CA TYR A 172 -11.53 2.41 7.50
C TYR A 172 -11.42 0.89 7.63
N TYR A 173 -12.50 0.14 7.46
CA TYR A 173 -12.44 -1.32 7.44
C TYR A 173 -11.59 -1.86 6.30
N ARG A 174 -11.60 -1.21 5.14
CA ARG A 174 -10.71 -1.57 4.03
C ARG A 174 -9.24 -1.37 4.40
N ARG A 175 -8.88 -0.30 5.12
CA ARG A 175 -7.49 -0.08 5.58
C ARG A 175 -7.07 -1.13 6.61
N ALA A 176 -7.94 -1.41 7.59
CA ALA A 176 -7.70 -2.47 8.57
C ALA A 176 -7.55 -3.85 7.90
N PHE A 177 -8.38 -4.16 6.90
CA PHE A 177 -8.27 -5.36 6.08
C PHE A 177 -6.96 -5.42 5.30
N LEU A 178 -6.55 -4.33 4.65
CA LEU A 178 -5.31 -4.29 3.88
C LEU A 178 -4.09 -4.60 4.76
N ILE A 179 -4.05 -4.07 5.98
CA ILE A 179 -2.96 -4.33 6.93
C ILE A 179 -3.04 -5.78 7.42
N THR A 180 -4.19 -6.19 7.95
CA THR A 180 -4.29 -7.44 8.73
C THR A 180 -4.61 -8.69 7.90
N GLY A 181 -5.23 -8.53 6.74
CA GLY A 181 -5.85 -9.62 5.99
C GLY A 181 -7.06 -10.27 6.64
N SER A 182 -7.61 -9.70 7.72
CA SER A 182 -8.70 -10.31 8.49
C SER A 182 -10.05 -10.23 7.77
N GLU A 183 -10.67 -11.38 7.51
CA GLU A 183 -11.99 -11.48 6.86
C GLU A 183 -13.10 -10.80 7.68
N LEU A 184 -12.93 -10.63 8.99
CA LEU A 184 -13.85 -9.90 9.87
C LEU A 184 -14.22 -8.51 9.31
N TYR A 185 -13.26 -7.81 8.71
CA TYR A 185 -13.49 -6.47 8.18
C TYR A 185 -14.30 -6.48 6.87
N LYS A 186 -14.26 -7.58 6.13
CA LYS A 186 -15.19 -7.81 5.01
C LYS A 186 -16.59 -8.06 5.53
N GLU A 187 -16.74 -8.90 6.54
CA GLU A 187 -18.04 -9.19 7.16
C GLU A 187 -18.70 -7.90 7.67
N LYS A 188 -17.98 -7.08 8.45
CA LYS A 188 -18.46 -5.77 8.91
C LYS A 188 -18.86 -4.84 7.77
N THR A 189 -18.12 -4.88 6.66
CA THR A 189 -18.44 -4.09 5.46
C THR A 189 -19.73 -4.60 4.81
N LEU A 190 -19.94 -5.90 4.72
CA LEU A 190 -21.17 -6.49 4.17
C LEU A 190 -22.39 -6.14 5.04
N GLU A 191 -22.26 -6.15 6.37
CA GLU A 191 -23.33 -5.73 7.28
C GLU A 191 -23.77 -4.27 7.04
N ILE A 192 -22.82 -3.36 6.81
CA ILE A 192 -23.14 -1.97 6.44
C ILE A 192 -23.89 -1.92 5.10
N LEU A 193 -23.46 -2.72 4.12
CA LEU A 193 -24.09 -2.75 2.81
C LEU A 193 -25.54 -3.24 2.87
N ASP A 194 -25.81 -4.24 3.70
CA ASP A 194 -27.13 -4.82 3.89
C ASP A 194 -28.08 -3.86 4.64
N LYS A 195 -27.59 -3.15 5.66
CA LYS A 195 -28.39 -2.19 6.46
C LYS A 195 -28.89 -1.00 5.63
N GLU A 196 -28.04 -0.48 4.75
CA GLU A 196 -28.31 0.76 4.00
C GLU A 196 -29.03 0.52 2.66
N ASP A 197 -29.45 -0.73 2.38
CA ASP A 197 -30.09 -1.15 1.12
C ASP A 197 -29.33 -0.68 -0.13
N PHE A 198 -28.00 -0.68 -0.07
CA PHE A 198 -27.14 -0.32 -1.20
C PHE A 198 -27.29 -1.30 -2.38
N SER A 199 -27.92 -2.46 -2.14
CA SER A 199 -28.26 -3.48 -3.15
C SER A 199 -29.02 -2.93 -4.37
N LYS A 200 -29.75 -1.81 -4.20
CA LYS A 200 -30.52 -1.15 -5.27
C LYS A 200 -29.72 -0.13 -6.08
N ARG A 201 -28.48 0.20 -5.68
CA ARG A 201 -27.63 1.20 -6.39
C ARG A 201 -26.85 0.55 -7.54
N THR A 202 -26.41 1.37 -8.49
CA THR A 202 -25.67 0.92 -9.68
C THR A 202 -24.34 0.24 -9.30
N ARG A 203 -23.96 -0.83 -10.01
CA ARG A 203 -22.68 -1.56 -9.82
C ARG A 203 -21.40 -0.72 -10.00
N ARG A 204 -21.53 0.54 -10.42
CA ARG A 204 -20.44 1.52 -10.59
C ARG A 204 -20.53 2.68 -9.60
N SER A 205 -21.36 2.55 -8.56
CA SER A 205 -21.40 3.53 -7.49
C SER A 205 -20.07 3.54 -6.74
N VAL A 206 -19.76 4.66 -6.09
CA VAL A 206 -18.54 4.81 -5.29
C VAL A 206 -18.51 3.74 -4.21
N GLU A 207 -19.65 3.50 -3.56
CA GLU A 207 -19.89 2.44 -2.59
C GLU A 207 -19.47 1.07 -3.13
N SER A 208 -19.96 0.70 -4.32
CA SER A 208 -19.66 -0.62 -4.93
C SER A 208 -18.19 -0.80 -5.26
N LEU A 209 -17.50 0.27 -5.65
CA LEU A 209 -16.05 0.24 -5.88
C LEU A 209 -15.28 0.13 -4.56
N HIS A 210 -15.80 0.73 -3.48
CA HIS A 210 -15.17 0.74 -2.17
C HIS A 210 -15.35 -0.58 -1.43
N SER A 211 -16.52 -1.20 -1.55
CA SER A 211 -16.83 -2.50 -0.94
C SER A 211 -16.34 -3.69 -1.76
N GLY A 212 -15.72 -3.47 -2.92
CA GLY A 212 -15.27 -4.54 -3.82
C GLY A 212 -14.33 -5.56 -3.16
N PHE A 213 -13.60 -5.16 -2.12
CA PHE A 213 -12.76 -6.06 -1.33
C PHE A 213 -13.56 -7.06 -0.48
N ALA A 214 -14.78 -6.69 -0.07
CA ALA A 214 -15.66 -7.49 0.77
C ALA A 214 -16.57 -8.40 -0.06
N THR A 215 -17.06 -7.90 -1.21
CA THR A 215 -18.02 -8.63 -2.06
C THR A 215 -17.36 -9.63 -3.01
N GLY A 216 -16.02 -9.70 -3.04
CA GLY A 216 -15.28 -10.54 -3.98
C GLY A 216 -15.43 -10.11 -5.44
N VAL A 217 -16.06 -8.97 -5.70
CA VAL A 217 -16.18 -8.36 -7.03
C VAL A 217 -14.84 -7.71 -7.38
N GLN A 218 -13.81 -8.52 -7.57
CA GLN A 218 -12.81 -8.18 -8.58
C GLN A 218 -13.53 -8.39 -9.90
N MET A 219 -13.95 -7.31 -10.58
CA MET A 219 -14.53 -7.41 -11.93
C MET A 219 -13.47 -7.89 -12.93
N VAL A 220 -13.02 -9.13 -12.81
CA VAL A 220 -12.34 -9.87 -13.87
C VAL A 220 -13.42 -10.65 -14.60
N LYS A 221 -13.94 -10.04 -15.67
CA LYS A 221 -14.23 -10.68 -16.97
C LYS A 221 -14.89 -9.66 -17.89
N ARG A 222 -14.11 -9.12 -18.82
CA ARG A 222 -14.25 -9.32 -20.27
C ARG A 222 -12.97 -8.87 -20.96
#